data_AF-A0A7S3FBA3-F1
#
_entry.id   AF-A0A7S3FBA3-F1
#
_cell.length_a   1.000
_cell.length_b   1.000
_cell.length_c   1.000
_cell.angle_alpha   90.00
_cell.angle_beta   90.00
_cell.angle_gamma   90.00
#
_symmetry.space_group_name_H-M   'P 1'
#
loop_
_entity.id
_entity.type
_entity.pdbx_description
1 polymer ?
#
loop_
_entity_poly.entity_id
_entity_poly.type
_entity_poly.pdbx_seq_one_letter_code
_entity_poly.pdbx_strand_id
1 'polypeptide(L)'
;ATCASDAATKRCERSPNCQLHKCINQADFIALASRACVVTVPLSKTHLGFGLTSFLQLQGLGKPTVVTKSATWKRYCEDGTDCVMVPKGDGAAWQNALHAIVGDRRRRIQLAGQSLIASAATSP
;
A
#
# COMPACT_ATOMS: atom_id res chain seq x y z
N ALA A 1 -18.89 -3.06 13.06
CA ALA A 1 -18.40 -2.12 12.04
C ALA A 1 -19.10 -2.45 10.72
N THR A 2 -19.89 -1.53 10.17
CA THR A 2 -20.57 -1.71 8.88
C THR A 2 -19.55 -1.58 7.75
N CYS A 3 -19.39 -2.65 6.98
CA CYS A 3 -18.54 -2.68 5.79
C CYS A 3 -19.03 -1.66 4.76
N ALA A 4 -18.13 -0.83 4.24
CA ALA A 4 -18.46 0.20 3.25
C ALA A 4 -19.09 -0.41 1.97
N SER A 5 -19.86 0.42 1.27
CA SER A 5 -20.77 0.03 0.17
C SER A 5 -20.09 -0.60 -1.05
N ASP A 6 -20.78 -1.55 -1.68
CA ASP A 6 -20.33 -2.35 -2.83
C ASP A 6 -20.02 -1.56 -4.11
N ALA A 7 -20.37 -0.27 -4.17
CA ALA A 7 -20.31 0.52 -5.41
C ALA A 7 -18.88 0.61 -5.99
N ALA A 8 -17.86 0.69 -5.13
CA ALA A 8 -16.46 0.80 -5.57
C ALA A 8 -15.83 -0.53 -6.00
N THR A 9 -16.42 -1.68 -5.61
CA THR A 9 -15.79 -2.99 -5.79
C THR A 9 -16.39 -3.83 -6.92
N LYS A 10 -17.53 -3.42 -7.50
CA LYS A 10 -18.23 -4.16 -8.57
C LYS A 10 -17.37 -4.53 -9.79
N ARG A 11 -16.32 -3.75 -10.11
CA ARG A 11 -15.40 -4.08 -11.22
C ARG A 11 -14.35 -5.12 -10.85
N CYS A 12 -13.97 -5.20 -9.57
CA CYS A 12 -12.97 -6.15 -9.08
C CYS A 12 -13.51 -7.59 -9.12
N GLU A 13 -14.80 -7.77 -8.81
CA GLU A 13 -15.49 -9.07 -8.79
C GLU A 13 -15.53 -9.77 -10.17
N ARG A 14 -15.11 -9.10 -11.26
CA ARG A 14 -15.21 -9.60 -12.64
C ARG A 14 -13.89 -10.13 -13.24
N SER A 15 -12.75 -9.96 -12.58
CA SER A 15 -11.45 -10.43 -13.12
C SER A 15 -11.00 -11.71 -12.43
N PRO A 16 -10.56 -12.75 -13.16
CA PRO A 16 -10.11 -14.01 -12.56
C PRO A 16 -8.85 -13.84 -11.70
N ASN A 17 -8.10 -12.76 -11.90
CA ASN A 17 -6.88 -12.43 -11.16
C ASN A 17 -7.15 -11.45 -10.00
N CYS A 18 -8.41 -11.18 -9.66
CA CYS A 18 -8.79 -10.28 -8.58
C CYS A 18 -9.59 -11.04 -7.52
N GLN A 19 -9.11 -11.01 -6.29
CA GLN A 19 -9.81 -11.55 -5.14
C GLN A 19 -10.16 -10.41 -4.20
N LEU A 20 -11.43 -10.35 -3.80
CA LEU A 20 -11.94 -9.31 -2.94
C LEU A 20 -12.25 -9.89 -1.56
N HIS A 21 -11.56 -9.37 -0.54
CA HIS A 21 -11.80 -9.72 0.84
C HIS A 21 -12.47 -8.53 1.54
N LYS A 22 -13.69 -8.71 2.05
CA LYS A 22 -14.46 -7.69 2.78
C LYS A 22 -14.51 -8.05 4.27
N CYS A 23 -14.53 -7.02 5.12
CA CYS A 23 -14.74 -7.14 6.56
C CYS A 23 -13.78 -8.14 7.25
N ILE A 24 -12.55 -8.22 6.76
CA ILE A 24 -11.53 -9.10 7.33
C ILE A 24 -11.11 -8.61 8.72
N ASN A 25 -10.82 -9.55 9.60
CA ASN A 25 -10.23 -9.22 10.90
C ASN A 25 -8.74 -8.85 10.73
N GLN A 26 -8.11 -8.41 11.83
CA GLN A 26 -6.71 -8.00 11.82
C GLN A 26 -5.75 -9.16 11.49
N ALA A 27 -6.02 -10.37 11.98
CA ALA A 27 -5.16 -11.53 11.72
C ALA A 27 -5.15 -11.90 10.24
N ASP A 28 -6.31 -11.88 9.58
CA ASP A 28 -6.45 -12.15 8.15
C ASP A 28 -5.78 -11.05 7.31
N PHE A 29 -5.91 -9.79 7.71
CA PHE A 29 -5.18 -8.69 7.08
C PHE A 29 -3.66 -8.90 7.14
N ILE A 30 -3.13 -9.24 8.32
CA ILE A 30 -1.69 -9.52 8.49
C ILE A 30 -1.27 -10.73 7.67
N ALA A 31 -2.06 -11.80 7.63
CA ALA A 31 -1.76 -13.00 6.84
C ALA A 31 -1.72 -12.71 5.33
N LEU A 32 -2.66 -11.89 4.83
CA LEU A 32 -2.68 -11.45 3.43
C LEU A 32 -1.49 -10.54 3.12
N ALA A 33 -1.27 -9.50 3.94
CA ALA A 33 -0.17 -8.57 3.76
C ALA A 33 1.19 -9.26 3.81
N SER A 34 1.39 -10.21 4.74
CA SER A 34 2.62 -11.00 4.88
C SER A 34 2.98 -11.79 3.63
N ARG A 35 2.00 -12.22 2.83
CA ARG A 35 2.22 -12.94 1.57
C ARG A 35 2.33 -12.02 0.35
N ALA A 36 1.93 -10.76 0.47
CA ALA A 36 2.01 -9.79 -0.62
C ALA A 36 3.47 -9.41 -0.94
N CYS A 37 3.79 -9.32 -2.23
CA CYS A 37 5.08 -8.83 -2.73
C CYS A 37 5.18 -7.29 -2.69
N VAL A 38 4.04 -6.61 -2.84
CA VAL A 38 3.90 -5.16 -2.81
C VAL A 38 2.48 -4.85 -2.35
N VAL A 39 2.30 -3.75 -1.61
CA VAL A 39 0.98 -3.29 -1.18
C VAL A 39 0.73 -1.87 -1.66
N THR A 40 -0.51 -1.57 -2.03
CA THR A 40 -0.89 -0.26 -2.54
C THR A 40 -1.93 0.41 -1.65
N VAL A 41 -1.82 1.73 -1.50
CA VAL A 41 -2.84 2.56 -0.85
C VAL A 41 -3.28 3.66 -1.83
N PRO A 42 -4.16 3.33 -2.80
CA PRO A 42 -4.66 4.29 -3.77
C PRO A 42 -5.79 5.12 -3.15
N LEU A 43 -5.57 6.43 -3.01
CA LEU A 43 -6.55 7.36 -2.46
C LEU A 43 -7.10 8.29 -3.56
N SER A 44 -8.43 8.39 -3.63
CA SER A 44 -9.11 9.38 -4.48
C SER A 44 -9.15 10.77 -3.85
N LYS A 45 -8.98 10.89 -2.53
CA LYS A 45 -8.91 12.16 -1.79
C LYS A 45 -7.59 12.22 -1.02
N THR A 46 -6.80 13.26 -1.28
CA THR A 46 -5.41 13.39 -0.77
C THR A 46 -5.31 14.06 0.60
N HIS A 47 -6.39 14.66 1.10
CA HIS A 47 -6.41 15.41 2.38
C HIS A 47 -6.78 14.55 3.59
N LEU A 48 -7.07 13.26 3.40
CA LEU A 48 -7.55 12.39 4.46
C LEU A 48 -6.49 11.32 4.74
N GLY A 49 -6.06 11.20 6.00
CA GLY A 49 -5.12 10.18 6.48
C GLY A 49 -5.73 8.78 6.57
N PHE A 50 -6.64 8.43 5.66
CA PHE A 50 -7.25 7.11 5.63
C PHE A 50 -6.20 6.05 5.31
N GLY A 51 -6.21 4.97 6.08
CA GLY A 51 -5.28 3.86 5.91
C GLY A 51 -3.92 4.06 6.55
N LEU A 52 -3.69 5.14 7.32
CA LEU A 52 -2.40 5.35 8.00
C LEU A 52 -2.04 4.21 8.96
N THR A 53 -2.98 3.75 9.79
CA THR A 53 -2.72 2.62 10.71
C THR A 53 -2.34 1.36 9.94
N SER A 54 -3.07 1.07 8.85
CA SER A 54 -2.74 -0.05 7.97
C SER A 54 -1.37 0.13 7.30
N PHE A 55 -1.03 1.34 6.89
CA PHE A 55 0.28 1.65 6.31
C PHE A 55 1.43 1.42 7.28
N LEU A 56 1.31 1.88 8.53
CA LEU A 56 2.34 1.64 9.55
C LEU A 56 2.49 0.14 9.87
N GLN A 57 1.39 -0.61 9.90
CA GLN A 57 1.44 -2.07 10.01
C GLN A 57 2.17 -2.71 8.82
N LEU A 58 1.94 -2.23 7.60
CA LEU A 58 2.64 -2.71 6.41
C LEU A 58 4.14 -2.40 6.46
N GLN A 59 4.53 -1.22 6.94
CA GLN A 59 5.94 -0.91 7.15
C GLN A 59 6.56 -1.82 8.21
N GLY A 60 5.86 -2.09 9.33
CA GLY A 60 6.30 -3.04 10.35
C GLY A 60 6.42 -4.48 9.85
N LEU A 61 5.74 -4.83 8.77
CA LEU A 61 5.89 -6.11 8.05
C LEU A 61 6.98 -6.06 6.96
N GLY A 62 7.72 -4.96 6.85
CA GLY A 62 8.72 -4.73 5.81
C GLY A 62 8.14 -4.81 4.40
N LYS A 63 6.91 -4.32 4.20
CA LYS A 63 6.25 -4.42 2.89
C LYS A 63 6.59 -3.21 2.02
N PRO A 64 7.06 -3.43 0.78
CA PRO A 64 7.14 -2.37 -0.21
C PRO A 64 5.76 -1.78 -0.43
N THR A 65 5.62 -0.47 -0.21
CA THR A 65 4.35 0.24 -0.34
C THR A 65 4.36 1.24 -1.49
N VAL A 66 3.29 1.26 -2.27
CA VAL A 66 3.02 2.31 -3.27
C VAL A 66 1.79 3.09 -2.84
N VAL A 67 1.91 4.39 -2.64
CA VAL A 67 0.84 5.24 -2.10
C VAL A 67 0.52 6.38 -3.07
N THR A 68 -0.69 6.93 -2.99
CA THR A 68 -0.99 8.18 -3.70
C THR A 68 -0.17 9.33 -3.10
N LYS A 69 0.52 10.11 -3.94
CA LYS A 69 1.28 11.29 -3.53
C LYS A 69 0.37 12.31 -2.83
N SER A 70 0.63 12.57 -1.55
CA SER A 70 -0.09 13.59 -0.77
C SER A 70 0.82 14.21 0.30
N ALA A 71 0.44 15.38 0.80
CA ALA A 71 1.15 16.02 1.91
C ALA A 71 1.13 15.17 3.19
N THR A 72 0.07 14.36 3.38
CA THR A 72 -0.02 13.44 4.50
C THR A 72 1.05 12.36 4.42
N TRP A 73 1.20 11.69 3.27
CA TRP A 73 2.18 10.60 3.13
C TRP A 73 3.62 11.06 3.25
N LYS A 74 3.93 12.29 2.81
CA LYS A 74 5.25 12.90 3.01
C LYS A 74 5.67 13.05 4.48
N ARG A 75 4.75 12.90 5.44
CA ARG A 75 5.06 12.92 6.88
C ARG A 75 5.40 11.54 7.45
N TYR A 76 5.09 10.47 6.72
CA TYR A 76 5.20 9.09 7.22
C TYR A 76 6.12 8.21 6.38
N CYS A 77 6.52 8.67 5.20
CA CYS A 77 7.43 7.96 4.32
C CYS A 77 8.10 8.93 3.33
N GLU A 78 9.26 8.54 2.84
CA GLU A 78 10.05 9.24 1.85
C GLU A 78 9.95 8.56 0.47
N ASP A 79 9.54 9.36 -0.52
CA ASP A 79 9.34 8.89 -1.89
C ASP A 79 10.65 8.38 -2.51
N GLY A 80 10.64 7.12 -2.95
CA GLY A 80 11.80 6.45 -3.54
C GLY A 80 12.72 5.77 -2.52
N THR A 81 12.56 6.03 -1.22
CA THR A 81 13.35 5.42 -0.13
C THR A 81 12.58 4.27 0.50
N ASP A 82 11.55 4.54 1.29
CA ASP A 82 10.81 3.54 2.05
C ASP A 82 9.38 3.32 1.52
N CYS A 83 8.95 4.16 0.57
CA CYS A 83 7.72 4.05 -0.18
C CYS A 83 7.90 4.57 -1.62
N VAL A 84 6.92 4.31 -2.49
CA VAL A 84 6.83 4.97 -3.81
C VAL A 84 5.55 5.79 -3.84
N MET A 85 5.65 7.08 -4.16
CA MET A 85 4.51 7.99 -4.23
C MET A 85 4.11 8.25 -5.68
N VAL A 86 2.87 7.91 -6.01
CA VAL A 86 2.34 8.05 -7.38
C VAL A 86 1.31 9.19 -7.43
N PRO A 87 1.36 10.09 -8.43
CA PRO A 87 0.34 11.13 -8.59
C PRO A 87 -1.10 10.56 -8.60
N LYS A 88 -2.03 11.32 -8.02
CA LYS A 88 -3.44 10.96 -8.06
C LYS A 88 -3.94 10.95 -9.51
N GLY A 89 -4.67 9.90 -9.88
CA GLY A 89 -5.32 9.80 -11.19
C GLY A 89 -4.38 9.36 -12.33
N ASP A 90 -3.10 9.17 -12.06
CA ASP A 90 -2.11 8.76 -13.07
C ASP A 90 -1.98 7.23 -13.10
N GLY A 91 -2.86 6.57 -13.87
CA GLY A 91 -2.84 5.12 -14.02
C GLY A 91 -1.55 4.58 -14.61
N ALA A 92 -0.88 5.33 -15.50
CA ALA A 92 0.37 4.90 -16.10
C ALA A 92 1.51 4.90 -15.07
N ALA A 93 1.59 5.94 -14.24
CA ALA A 93 2.56 5.98 -13.16
C ALA A 93 2.34 4.86 -12.13
N TRP A 94 1.09 4.48 -11.85
CA TRP A 94 0.77 3.32 -11.00
C TRP A 94 1.28 2.02 -11.59
N GLN A 95 1.01 1.78 -12.88
CA GLN A 95 1.47 0.58 -13.58
C GLN A 95 2.99 0.50 -13.61
N ASN A 96 3.67 1.61 -13.94
CA ASN A 96 5.12 1.67 -13.99
C ASN A 96 5.75 1.40 -12.61
N ALA A 97 5.21 2.01 -11.54
CA ALA A 97 5.68 1.78 -10.18
C ALA A 97 5.53 0.31 -9.78
N LEU A 98 4.38 -0.31 -10.07
CA LEU A 98 4.12 -1.70 -9.76
C LEU A 98 5.03 -2.64 -10.56
N HIS A 99 5.20 -2.42 -11.86
CA HIS A 99 6.08 -3.21 -12.71
C HIS A 99 7.54 -3.12 -12.26
N ALA A 100 8.02 -1.93 -11.88
CA ALA A 100 9.37 -1.76 -11.37
C ALA A 100 9.60 -2.57 -10.09
N ILE A 101 8.64 -2.61 -9.17
CA ILE A 101 8.79 -3.36 -7.90
C ILE A 101 8.61 -4.87 -8.08
N VAL A 102 7.64 -5.28 -8.91
CA VAL A 102 7.36 -6.70 -9.14
C VAL A 102 8.47 -7.33 -9.99
N GLY A 103 8.93 -6.63 -11.02
CA GLY A 103 9.96 -7.08 -11.94
C GLY A 103 11.39 -7.08 -11.38
N ASP A 104 11.70 -6.21 -10.41
CA ASP A 104 13.03 -6.13 -9.79
C ASP A 104 13.02 -6.61 -8.33
N ARG A 105 13.54 -7.83 -8.12
CA ARG A 105 13.67 -8.41 -6.77
C ARG A 105 14.61 -7.62 -5.87
N ARG A 106 15.70 -7.06 -6.40
CA ARG A 106 16.66 -6.28 -5.58
C ARG A 106 15.99 -5.01 -5.09
N ARG A 107 15.33 -4.28 -6.00
CA ARG A 107 14.56 -3.09 -5.64
C ARG A 107 13.48 -3.39 -4.61
N ARG A 108 12.79 -4.51 -4.76
CA ARG A 108 11.76 -4.96 -3.81
C ARG A 108 12.33 -5.22 -2.41
N ILE A 109 13.47 -5.91 -2.31
CA ILE A 109 14.15 -6.18 -1.02
C ILE A 109 14.65 -4.88 -0.40
N GLN A 110 15.20 -3.96 -1.21
CA GLN A 110 15.68 -2.67 -0.74
C GLN A 110 14.54 -1.86 -0.11
N LEU A 111 13.43 -1.68 -0.83
CA LEU A 111 12.25 -0.97 -0.33
C LEU A 111 11.68 -1.63 0.92
N ALA A 112 11.61 -2.97 0.95
CA ALA A 112 11.16 -3.73 2.13
C ALA A 112 12.00 -3.44 3.37
N GLY A 113 13.33 -3.47 3.24
CA GLY A 113 14.26 -3.17 4.33
C GLY A 113 14.15 -1.73 4.82
N GLN A 114 14.07 -0.77 3.90
CA GLN A 114 13.93 0.66 4.24
C GLN A 114 12.59 0.94 4.93
N SER A 115 11.51 0.31 4.45
CA SER A 115 10.18 0.37 5.06
C SER A 115 10.18 -0.14 6.51
N LEU A 116 10.86 -1.26 6.77
CA LEU A 116 10.98 -1.80 8.12
C LEU A 116 11.77 -0.87 9.05
N ILE A 117 12.88 -0.29 8.57
CA ILE A 117 13.68 0.68 9.34
C ILE A 117 12.85 1.93 9.68
N ALA A 118 12.10 2.46 8.70
CA ALA A 118 11.23 3.62 8.91
C ALA A 118 10.17 3.36 9.99
N SER A 119 9.59 2.15 10.04
CA SER A 119 8.61 1.79 11.06
C SER A 119 9.18 1.82 12.48
N ALA A 120 10.45 1.41 12.65
CA ALA A 120 11.13 1.42 13.94
C ALA A 120 11.45 2.85 14.40
N ALA A 121 11.78 3.76 13.47
CA ALA A 121 12.06 5.17 13.77
C ALA A 121 10.79 5.98 14.10
N THR A 122 9.62 5.45 13.78
CA THR A 122 8.31 6.12 13.99
C THR A 122 7.60 5.60 15.26
N SER A 123 8.20 4.65 15.99
CA SER A 123 7.69 4.16 17.28
C SER A 123 8.28 5.01 18.43
N PRO A 124 7.45 5.54 19.35
CA PRO A 124 7.90 6.34 20.50
C PRO A 124 8.71 5.54 21.52
#